data_AF-A0A7V9HG58-F1
#
_entry.id   AF-A0A7V9HG58-F1
#
_cell.length_a   1.000
_cell.length_b   1.000
_cell.length_c   1.000
_cell.angle_alpha   90.00
_cell.angle_beta   90.00
_cell.angle_gamma   90.00
#
_symmetry.space_group_name_H-M   'P 1'
#
loop_
_entity.id
_entity.type
_entity.pdbx_description
1 polymer ?
#
loop_
_entity_poly.entity_id
_entity_poly.type
_entity_poly.pdbx_seq_one_letter_code
_entity_poly.pdbx_strand_id
1 'polypeptide(L)' 'MTNTQLTYLLAGGAGVLSLAAWIGLIVVPAWAAYSRLWERLVALAMSVYVLAAFVLAGAGLAALLLYYYDRL' A
#
# COMPACT_ATOMS: atom_id res chain seq x y z
N MET A 1 6.66 21.78 -15.75
CA MET A 1 6.61 20.48 -15.05
C MET A 1 7.54 19.53 -15.77
N THR A 2 8.61 19.06 -15.12
CA THR A 2 9.50 18.05 -15.70
C THR A 2 8.93 16.65 -15.47
N ASN A 3 9.34 15.67 -16.29
CA ASN A 3 8.89 14.28 -16.14
C ASN A 3 9.19 13.73 -14.73
N THR A 4 10.34 14.09 -14.16
CA THR A 4 10.72 13.70 -12.80
C THR A 4 9.79 14.29 -11.73
N GLN A 5 9.37 15.55 -11.89
CA GLN A 5 8.41 16.19 -10.98
C GLN A 5 7.03 15.51 -11.05
N LEU A 6 6.58 15.17 -12.26
CA LEU A 6 5.33 14.42 -12.44
C LEU A 6 5.39 13.04 -11.80
N THR A 7 6.50 12.31 -11.97
CA THR A 7 6.69 11.00 -11.33
C THR A 7 6.59 11.10 -9.81
N TYR A 8 7.25 12.07 -9.18
CA TYR A 8 7.14 12.24 -7.73
C TYR A 8 5.74 12.64 -7.27
N LEU A 9 5.07 13.51 -8.03
CA LEU A 9 3.70 13.91 -7.72
C LEU A 9 2.73 12.72 -7.79
N LEU A 10 2.83 11.92 -8.86
CA LEU A 10 1.99 10.74 -9.06
C LEU A 10 2.30 9.65 -8.03
N ALA A 11 3.58 9.35 -7.77
CA ALA A 11 3.98 8.36 -6.77
C ALA A 11 3.54 8.76 -5.35
N GLY A 12 3.79 10.02 -4.97
CA GLY A 12 3.36 10.55 -3.67
C GLY A 12 1.84 10.57 -3.53
N GLY A 13 1.13 11.05 -4.56
CA GLY A 13 -0.34 11.09 -4.58
C GLY A 13 -0.96 9.70 -4.48
N ALA A 14 -0.49 8.75 -5.29
CA ALA A 14 -0.96 7.37 -5.24
C ALA A 14 -0.68 6.72 -3.87
N GLY A 15 0.48 6.98 -3.27
CA GLY A 15 0.81 6.49 -1.93
C GLY A 15 -0.13 7.03 -0.86
N VAL A 16 -0.37 8.35 -0.85
CA VAL A 16 -1.28 8.99 0.12
C VAL A 16 -2.71 8.50 -0.05
N LEU A 17 -3.21 8.41 -1.28
CA LEU A 17 -4.56 7.91 -1.56
C LEU A 17 -4.72 6.44 -1.14
N SER A 18 -3.70 5.62 -1.40
CA SER A 18 -3.70 4.20 -1.00
C SER A 18 -3.71 4.05 0.52
N LEU A 19 -2.93 4.86 1.24
CA LEU A 19 -2.94 4.89 2.71
C LEU A 19 -4.29 5.37 3.26
N ALA A 20 -4.86 6.43 2.69
CA ALA A 20 -6.18 6.92 3.09
C ALA A 20 -7.26 5.87 2.86
N ALA A 21 -7.23 5.16 1.73
CA ALA A 21 -8.14 4.07 1.42
C ALA A 21 -7.97 2.90 2.41
N TRP A 22 -6.74 2.49 2.72
CA TRP A 22 -6.48 1.44 3.71
C TRP A 22 -7.00 1.81 5.11
N ILE A 23 -6.80 3.06 5.55
CA ILE A 23 -7.34 3.53 6.83
C ILE A 23 -8.87 3.50 6.82
N GLY A 24 -9.50 4.12 5.82
CA GLY A 24 -10.96 4.28 5.77
C GLY A 24 -11.72 2.99 5.52
N LEU A 25 -11.21 2.12 4.64
CA LEU A 25 -11.91 0.90 4.21
C LEU A 25 -11.54 -0.33 5.04
N ILE A 26 -10.41 -0.32 5.74
CA ILE A 26 -9.94 -1.50 6.50
C ILE A 26 -9.79 -1.18 7.98
N VAL A 27 -8.97 -0.19 8.36
CA VAL A 27 -8.66 0.06 9.77
C VAL A 27 -9.89 0.54 10.55
N VAL A 28 -10.61 1.53 10.04
CA VAL A 28 -11.82 2.08 10.68
C VAL A 28 -12.89 1.01 10.93
N PRO A 29 -13.35 0.23 9.92
CA PRO A 29 -14.35 -0.81 10.16
C PRO A 29 -13.83 -1.96 11.04
N ALA A 30 -12.55 -2.34 10.91
CA ALA A 30 -11.96 -3.35 11.79
C ALA A 30 -12.00 -2.89 13.26
N TRP A 31 -11.70 -1.63 13.53
CA TRP A 31 -11.72 -1.09 14.89
C TRP A 31 -13.14 -1.01 15.48
N ALA A 32 -14.13 -0.75 14.64
CA ALA A 32 -15.54 -0.71 15.04
C ALA A 32 -16.13 -2.11 15.29
N ALA A 33 -15.66 -3.14 14.58
CA ALA A 33 -16.21 -4.50 14.66
C ALA A 33 -15.81 -5.26 15.93
N TYR A 34 -14.57 -5.08 16.42
CA TYR A 34 -14.06 -5.84 17.56
C TYR A 34 -14.27 -5.11 18.88
N SER A 35 -14.68 -5.85 19.91
CA SER A 35 -14.87 -5.31 21.26
C SER A 35 -13.60 -5.37 22.11
N ARG A 36 -12.75 -6.40 21.90
CA ARG A 36 -11.52 -6.58 22.67
C ARG A 36 -10.34 -5.89 21.99
N LEU A 37 -9.51 -5.23 22.79
CA LEU A 37 -8.29 -4.54 22.34
C LEU A 37 -7.32 -5.47 21.60
N TRP A 38 -7.13 -6.70 22.09
CA TRP A 38 -6.24 -7.68 21.44
C TRP A 38 -6.72 -8.11 20.06
N GLU A 39 -8.02 -8.26 19.83
CA GLU A 39 -8.59 -8.58 18.52
C GLU A 39 -8.32 -7.45 17.52
N ARG A 40 -8.48 -6.19 17.97
CA ARG A 40 -8.17 -5.00 17.16
C ARG A 40 -6.70 -4.95 16.75
N LEU A 41 -5.78 -5.24 17.67
CA LEU A 41 -4.34 -5.23 17.38
C LEU A 41 -3.95 -6.32 16.39
N VAL A 42 -4.48 -7.54 16.54
CA VAL A 42 -4.22 -8.63 15.60
C VAL A 42 -4.80 -8.35 14.21
N ALA A 43 -6.03 -7.82 14.16
CA ALA A 43 -6.66 -7.42 12.89
C ALA A 43 -5.85 -6.32 12.17
N LEU A 44 -5.35 -5.34 12.93
CA LEU A 44 -4.52 -4.27 12.39
C LEU A 44 -3.15 -4.80 11.92
N ALA A 45 -2.52 -5.69 12.68
CA ALA A 45 -1.27 -6.33 12.25
C ALA A 45 -1.45 -7.13 10.94
N MET A 46 -2.55 -7.89 10.83
CA MET A 46 -2.88 -8.60 9.59
C MET A 46 -3.18 -7.66 8.42
N SER A 47 -3.88 -6.55 8.64
CA SER A 47 -4.16 -5.60 7.56
C SER A 47 -2.91 -4.86 7.08
N VAL A 48 -1.98 -4.55 7.99
CA VAL A 48 -0.65 -4.01 7.63
C VAL A 48 0.15 -5.05 6.86
N TYR A 49 0.12 -6.32 7.29
CA TYR A 49 0.79 -7.41 6.58
C TYR A 49 0.29 -7.53 5.13
N VAL A 50 -1.03 -7.52 4.92
CA VAL A 50 -1.62 -7.57 3.57
C VAL A 50 -1.21 -6.35 2.75
N LEU A 51 -1.26 -5.14 3.32
CA LEU A 51 -0.81 -3.92 2.65
C LEU A 51 0.66 -4.04 2.21
N ALA A 52 1.54 -4.49 3.11
CA ALA A 52 2.96 -4.69 2.81
C ALA A 52 3.16 -5.75 1.71
N ALA A 53 2.41 -6.85 1.74
CA ALA A 53 2.48 -7.87 0.71
C ALA A 53 2.11 -7.31 -0.68
N PHE A 54 1.07 -6.49 -0.78
CA PHE A 54 0.69 -5.84 -2.05
C PHE A 54 1.72 -4.81 -2.51
N VAL A 55 2.30 -4.03 -1.59
CA VAL A 55 3.38 -3.09 -1.92
C VAL A 55 4.60 -3.83 -2.45
N LEU A 56 5.03 -4.89 -1.78
CA LEU A 56 6.18 -5.70 -2.19
C LEU A 56 5.92 -6.44 -3.51
N ALA A 57 4.73 -6.97 -3.71
CA ALA A 57 4.34 -7.62 -4.96
C ALA A 57 4.35 -6.63 -6.13
N GLY A 58 3.74 -5.45 -5.95
CA GLY A 58 3.74 -4.39 -6.96
C GLY A 58 5.15 -3.89 -7.29
N ALA A 59 5.96 -3.63 -6.27
CA ALA A 59 7.36 -3.23 -6.45
C ALA A 59 8.19 -4.33 -7.13
N GLY A 60 7.99 -5.59 -6.74
CA GLY A 60 8.66 -6.74 -7.33
C GLY A 60 8.31 -6.92 -8.82
N LEU A 61 7.03 -6.81 -9.17
CA LEU A 61 6.57 -6.85 -10.56
C LEU A 61 7.15 -5.68 -11.38
N ALA A 62 7.16 -4.47 -10.83
CA ALA A 62 7.76 -3.31 -11.47
C ALA A 62 9.27 -3.50 -11.70
N ALA A 63 10.00 -3.97 -10.69
CA ALA A 63 11.42 -4.26 -10.79
C ALA A 63 11.71 -5.36 -11.82
N LEU A 64 10.89 -6.42 -11.84
CA LEU A 64 11.01 -7.50 -12.82
C LEU A 64 10.82 -6.98 -14.25
N LEU A 65 9.80 -6.15 -14.47
CA LEU A 65 9.53 -5.50 -15.76
C LEU A 65 10.72 -4.65 -16.23
N LEU A 66 11.24 -3.80 -15.34
CA LEU A 66 12.38 -2.93 -15.65
C LEU A 66 13.64 -3.75 -15.98
N TYR A 67 13.89 -4.82 -15.22
CA TYR A 67 15.03 -5.70 -15.47
C TYR A 67 14.98 -6.39 -16.84
N TYR A 68 13.80 -6.81 -17.29
CA TYR A 68 13.65 -7.39 -18.62
C TYR A 68 13.65 -6.35 -19.73
N TYR A 69 13.15 -5.14 -19.46
CA TYR A 69 13.16 -4.04 -20.43
C TYR A 69 14.60 -3.69 -20.87
N ASP A 70 15.55 -3.65 -19.94
CA ASP A 70 16.96 -3.37 -20.25
C ASP A 70 17.66 -4.51 -21.03
N ARG A 71 17.02 -5.68 -21.16
CA ARG A 71 17.57 -6.89 -21.79
C ARG A 71 16.87 -7.29 -23.09
N LEU A 72 15.81 -6.59 -23.47
CA LEU A 72 15.06 -6.75 -24.71
C LEU A 72 15.62 -5.82 -25.80
#